data_AF-A0A7C7C7W1-F1
#
_entry.id   AF-A0A7C7C7W1-F1
#
_cell.length_a   1.000
_cell.length_b   1.000
_cell.length_c   1.000
_cell.angle_alpha   90.00
_cell.angle_beta   90.00
_cell.angle_gamma   90.00
#
_symmetry.space_group_name_H-M   'P 1'
#
loop_
_entity.id
_entity.type
_entity.pdbx_description
1 polymer ?
#
loop_
_entity_poly.entity_id
_entity_poly.type
_entity_poly.pdbx_seq_one_letter_code
_entity_poly.pdbx_strand_id
1 'polypeptide(L)' 'MTTENMQKFIDKNSTVKIVEGALLTPEGKCIITADDMRRSDRVKYRFVDGESLMVLRSDIDSAPKFTPDWDIK' A
#
# COMPACT_ATOMS: atom_id res chain seq x y z
N MET A 1 13.92 -3.99 -10.95
CA MET A 1 14.36 -2.78 -10.24
C MET A 1 13.16 -2.27 -9.46
N THR A 2 13.32 -2.02 -8.17
CA THR A 2 12.24 -1.48 -7.32
C THR A 2 11.93 -0.05 -7.76
N THR A 3 10.65 0.33 -7.82
CA THR A 3 10.28 1.73 -8.11
C THR A 3 10.70 2.62 -6.94
N GLU A 4 10.92 3.91 -7.19
CA GLU A 4 11.25 4.87 -6.13
C GLU A 4 10.16 4.94 -5.04
N ASN A 5 8.89 4.87 -5.44
CA ASN A 5 7.78 4.86 -4.50
C ASN A 5 7.77 3.58 -3.63
N MET A 6 8.01 2.42 -4.25
CA MET A 6 8.10 1.17 -3.49
C MET A 6 9.31 1.18 -2.55
N GLN A 7 10.45 1.73 -2.97
CA GLN A 7 11.62 1.86 -2.09
C GLN A 7 11.31 2.74 -0.87
N LYS A 8 10.68 3.91 -1.07
CA LYS A 8 10.24 4.77 0.01
C LYS A 8 9.29 4.06 0.97
N PHE A 9 8.37 3.26 0.44
CA PHE A 9 7.45 2.46 1.26
C PHE A 9 8.18 1.42 2.10
N ILE A 10 9.13 0.68 1.52
CA ILE A 10 9.97 -0.30 2.22
C ILE A 10 10.77 0.37 3.33
N ASP A 11 11.44 1.49 3.02
CA ASP A 11 12.26 2.22 3.99
C ASP A 11 11.42 2.69 5.17
N LYS A 12 10.22 3.24 4.92
CA LYS A 12 9.29 3.61 6.01
C LYS A 12 8.84 2.38 6.80
N ASN A 13 8.43 1.31 6.13
CA ASN A 13 7.90 0.14 6.82
C ASN A 13 8.96 -0.64 7.63
N SER A 14 10.24 -0.47 7.31
CA SER A 14 11.36 -1.01 8.10
C SER A 14 11.50 -0.38 9.49
N THR A 15 10.91 0.81 9.69
CA THR A 15 11.00 1.56 10.95
C THR A 15 9.64 1.78 11.61
N VAL A 16 8.57 1.85 10.81
CA VAL A 16 7.21 2.14 11.25
C VAL A 16 6.26 1.07 10.73
N LYS A 17 5.55 0.39 11.65
CA LYS A 17 4.60 -0.66 11.28
C LYS A 17 3.32 -0.11 10.67
N ILE A 18 2.68 -0.92 9.85
CA ILE A 18 1.38 -0.61 9.24
C ILE A 18 0.25 -1.01 10.20
N VAL A 19 -0.78 -0.18 10.31
CA VAL A 19 -1.99 -0.44 11.12
C VAL A 19 -3.25 -0.67 10.28
N GLU A 20 -3.27 -0.18 9.04
CA GLU A 20 -4.45 -0.26 8.17
C GLU A 20 -4.02 -0.25 6.70
N GLY A 21 -4.73 -1.01 5.87
CA GLY A 21 -4.62 -0.98 4.42
C GLY A 21 -6.00 -0.88 3.77
N ALA A 22 -6.18 0.09 2.88
CA ALA A 22 -7.42 0.31 2.13
C ALA A 22 -7.15 0.21 0.63
N LEU A 23 -7.85 -0.71 -0.05
CA LEU A 23 -7.87 -0.77 -1.51
C LEU A 23 -8.62 0.45 -2.06
N LEU A 24 -8.11 1.02 -3.15
CA LEU A 24 -8.72 2.17 -3.80
C LEU A 24 -8.79 1.97 -5.32
N THR A 25 -9.78 2.60 -5.94
CA THR A 25 -9.87 2.72 -7.41
C THR A 25 -8.78 3.66 -7.94
N PRO A 26 -8.56 3.71 -9.27
CA PRO A 26 -7.57 4.62 -9.86
C PRO A 26 -7.83 6.11 -9.58
N GLU A 27 -9.09 6.47 -9.29
CA GLU A 27 -9.50 7.82 -8.90
C GLU A 27 -9.32 8.08 -7.38
N GLY A 28 -8.79 7.11 -6.63
CA GLY A 28 -8.55 7.23 -5.19
C GLY A 28 -9.80 7.03 -4.32
N LYS A 29 -10.87 6.43 -4.86
CA LYS A 29 -12.09 6.14 -4.09
C LYS A 29 -11.99 4.78 -3.42
N CYS A 30 -12.59 4.64 -2.24
CA CYS A 30 -12.69 3.35 -1.57
C CYS A 30 -13.50 2.36 -2.42
N ILE A 31 -13.04 1.10 -2.42
CA ILE A 31 -13.76 0.01 -3.08
C ILE A 31 -15.08 -0.25 -2.34
N ILE A 32 -16.20 -0.06 -3.02
CA ILE A 32 -17.54 -0.33 -2.47
C ILE A 32 -18.31 -1.37 -3.30
N THR A 33 -17.96 -1.55 -4.58
CA THR A 33 -18.58 -2.53 -5.48
C THR A 33 -17.57 -3.56 -6.00
N ALA A 34 -18.09 -4.63 -6.62
CA ALA A 34 -17.27 -5.62 -7.31
C ALA A 34 -16.57 -5.03 -8.56
N ASP A 35 -17.15 -4.02 -9.21
CA ASP A 35 -16.51 -3.33 -10.33
C ASP A 35 -15.31 -2.51 -9.86
N ASP A 36 -15.47 -1.77 -8.75
CA ASP A 36 -14.38 -1.05 -8.12
C ASP A 36 -13.23 -2.02 -7.78
N MET A 37 -13.55 -3.20 -7.24
CA MET A 37 -12.55 -4.22 -6.89
C MET A 37 -11.75 -4.67 -8.13
N ARG A 38 -12.40 -4.84 -9.27
CA ARG A 38 -11.73 -5.21 -10.53
C ARG A 38 -10.84 -4.09 -11.07
N ARG A 39 -11.22 -2.83 -10.81
CA ARG A 39 -10.50 -1.64 -11.28
C ARG A 39 -9.42 -1.17 -10.31
N SER A 40 -9.42 -1.66 -9.07
CA SER A 40 -8.48 -1.31 -8.02
C SER A 40 -7.03 -1.50 -8.48
N ASP A 41 -6.25 -0.44 -8.47
CA ASP A 41 -4.85 -0.44 -8.91
C ASP A 41 -3.90 -0.02 -7.79
N ARG A 42 -4.41 0.28 -6.59
CA ARG A 42 -3.60 0.83 -5.50
C ARG A 42 -4.13 0.49 -4.12
N VAL A 43 -3.23 0.61 -3.14
CA VAL A 43 -3.53 0.47 -1.72
C VAL A 43 -3.03 1.73 -1.00
N LYS A 44 -3.86 2.28 -0.10
CA LYS A 44 -3.42 3.27 0.87
C LYS A 44 -3.14 2.57 2.19
N TYR A 45 -1.90 2.62 2.64
CA TYR A 45 -1.47 2.10 3.94
C TYR A 45 -1.38 3.23 4.94
N ARG A 46 -1.93 3.03 6.15
CA ARG A 46 -1.71 3.90 7.31
C ARG A 46 -0.72 3.25 8.26
N PHE A 47 0.19 4.05 8.78
CA PHE A 47 1.26 3.64 9.69
C PHE A 47 0.93 4.01 11.15
N VAL A 48 1.61 3.39 12.11
CA VAL A 48 1.41 3.65 13.56
C VAL A 48 1.68 5.11 13.95
N ASP A 49 2.50 5.83 13.17
CA ASP A 49 2.78 7.26 13.36
C ASP A 49 1.67 8.18 12.80
N GLY A 50 0.61 7.60 12.24
CA GLY A 50 -0.53 8.32 11.66
C GLY A 50 -0.33 8.73 10.19
N GLU A 51 0.87 8.61 9.63
CA GLU A 51 1.11 8.91 8.22
C GLU A 51 0.47 7.85 7.31
N SER A 52 0.28 8.21 6.04
CA SER A 52 -0.19 7.27 5.03
C SER A 52 0.64 7.34 3.77
N LEU A 53 0.92 6.19 3.18
CA LEU A 53 1.51 6.08 1.84
C LEU A 53 0.57 5.33 0.91
N MET A 54 0.57 5.75 -0.36
CA MET A 54 -0.17 5.11 -1.42
C MET A 54 0.81 4.33 -2.29
N VAL A 55 0.49 3.06 -2.53
CA VAL A 55 1.32 2.15 -3.30
C VAL A 55 0.49 1.62 -4.46
N LEU A 56 0.98 1.78 -5.69
CA LEU A 56 0.34 1.23 -6.87
C LEU A 56 0.62 -0.28 -6.98
N ARG A 57 -0.18 -0.97 -7.78
CA ARG A 57 0.05 -2.38 -8.08
C ARG A 57 1.41 -2.59 -8.75
N SER A 58 1.80 -1.71 -9.66
CA SER A 58 3.12 -1.72 -10.30
C SER A 58 4.28 -1.54 -9.32
N ASP A 59 4.07 -0.78 -8.23
CA ASP A 59 5.07 -0.63 -7.17
C ASP A 59 5.26 -1.94 -6.41
N ILE A 60 4.16 -2.59 -6.02
CA ILE A 60 4.15 -3.90 -5.35
C ILE A 60 4.84 -4.95 -6.23
N ASP A 61 4.48 -5.00 -7.52
CA ASP A 61 5.02 -5.95 -8.49
C ASP A 61 6.53 -5.72 -8.73
N SER A 62 7.06 -4.52 -8.44
CA SER A 62 8.49 -4.22 -8.53
C SER A 62 9.34 -4.84 -7.40
N ALA A 63 8.71 -5.24 -6.30
CA ALA A 63 9.35 -5.84 -5.12
C ALA A 63 8.60 -7.09 -4.62
N PRO A 64 8.53 -8.18 -5.41
CA PRO A 64 7.66 -9.33 -5.13
C PRO A 64 8.05 -10.16 -3.89
N LYS A 65 9.26 -9.95 -3.36
CA LYS A 65 9.75 -10.63 -2.14
C LYS A 65 9.50 -9.81 -0.87
N PHE A 66 9.06 -8.57 -1.01
CA PHE A 66 8.79 -7.71 0.13
C PHE A 66 7.50 -8.16 0.82
N THR A 67 7.58 -8.39 2.13
CA THR A 67 6.42 -8.68 2.97
C THR A 67 6.28 -7.52 3.95
N PRO A 68 5.16 -6.77 3.92
CA PRO A 68 4.99 -5.64 4.82
C PRO A 68 4.93 -6.09 6.29
N ASP A 69 5.51 -5.30 7.20
CA ASP A 69 5.41 -5.49 8.65
C ASP A 69 4.21 -4.72 9.20
N TRP A 70 3.34 -5.45 9.90
CA TRP A 70 2.06 -4.99 10.40
C TRP A 70 2.07 -5.00 11.93
N ASP A 71 1.42 -3.99 12.53
CA ASP A 71 1.12 -3.97 13.96
C ASP A 71 -0.16 -4.78 14.23
N ILE A 72 -0.05 -6.10 14.05
CA ILE A 72 -1.13 -7.05 14.36
C ILE A 72 -1.10 -7.26 15.87
N LYS A 73 -1.98 -6.58 16.60
CA LYS A 73 -2.24 -6.86 18.02
C LYS A 73 -3.03 -8.15 18.21
#